data_AF-A0A2D6U9U5-F1
#
_entry.id   AF-A0A2D6U9U5-F1
#
_cell.length_a   1.000
_cell.length_b   1.000
_cell.length_c   1.000
_cell.angle_alpha   90.00
_cell.angle_beta   90.00
_cell.angle_gamma   90.00
#
_symmetry.space_group_name_H-M   'P 1'
#
loop_
_entity.id
_entity.type
_entity.pdbx_description
1 polymer ?
#
loop_
_entity_poly.entity_id
_entity_poly.type
_entity_poly.pdbx_seq_one_letter_code
_entity_poly.pdbx_strand_id
1 'polypeptide(L)' 'MASRTRAARYAKRRKNRMAKRDHDLTEEQWAALQEAWGGCAYCGAAGVPMQKDTVLAISRGGRYTIDNVV' A
#
# COMPACT_ATOMS: atom_id res chain seq x y z
N MET A 1 -11.59 18.91 27.14
CA MET A 1 -10.97 18.59 25.84
C MET A 1 -10.41 17.17 25.90
N ALA A 2 -10.87 16.24 25.06
CA ALA A 2 -10.30 14.89 25.06
C ALA A 2 -8.79 14.97 24.78
N SER A 3 -7.97 14.45 25.68
CA SER A 3 -6.52 14.43 25.49
C SER A 3 -6.24 13.66 24.20
N ARG A 4 -5.46 14.26 23.28
CA ARG A 4 -5.11 13.59 22.02
C ARG A 4 -4.22 12.40 22.36
N THR A 5 -4.82 11.22 22.46
CA THR A 5 -4.09 9.99 22.73
C THR A 5 -2.98 9.82 21.68
N ARG A 6 -1.89 9.15 22.08
CA ARG A 6 -0.78 8.84 21.18
C ARG A 6 -1.29 8.17 19.90
N ALA A 7 -2.21 7.21 20.02
CA ALA A 7 -2.86 6.53 18.91
C ALA A 7 -3.56 7.49 17.93
N ALA A 8 -4.39 8.42 18.44
CA ALA A 8 -5.09 9.39 17.60
C ALA A 8 -4.14 10.28 16.78
N ARG A 9 -2.98 10.64 17.36
CA ARG A 9 -1.94 11.41 16.65
C ARG A 9 -1.32 10.61 15.51
N TYR A 10 -0.98 9.33 15.72
CA TYR A 10 -0.41 8.48 14.68
C TYR A 10 -1.41 8.18 13.56
N ALA A 11 -2.68 7.93 13.90
CA ALA A 11 -3.74 7.73 12.92
C ALA A 11 -3.90 8.96 12.00
N LYS A 12 -3.95 10.17 12.57
CA LYS A 12 -4.00 11.42 11.80
C LYS A 12 -2.76 11.59 10.91
N ARG A 13 -1.56 11.27 11.43
CA ARG A 13 -0.32 11.33 10.64
C ARG A 13 -0.35 10.35 9.46
N ARG A 14 -0.84 9.13 9.66
CA ARG A 14 -0.99 8.12 8.59
C ARG A 14 -1.98 8.61 7.54
N LYS A 15 -3.19 9.05 7.94
CA LYS A 15 -4.20 9.60 7.02
C LYS A 15 -3.64 10.75 6.17
N ASN A 16 -2.96 11.70 6.81
CA ASN A 16 -2.37 12.83 6.10
C ASN A 16 -1.22 12.46 5.15
N ARG A 17 -0.51 11.35 5.39
CA ARG A 17 0.54 10.87 4.47
C ARG A 17 -0.06 10.26 3.22
N MET A 18 -1.10 9.44 3.38
CA MET A 18 -1.86 8.89 2.25
C MET A 18 -2.44 10.03 1.41
N ALA A 19 -3.15 10.97 2.04
CA ALA A 19 -3.85 12.04 1.32
C ALA A 19 -2.93 13.08 0.64
N LYS A 20 -1.62 13.07 0.91
CA LYS A 20 -0.66 14.03 0.35
C LYS A 20 -0.02 13.58 -0.96
N ARG A 21 -0.30 12.35 -1.39
CA ARG A 21 0.33 11.72 -2.55
C ARG A 21 -0.75 11.19 -3.47
N ASP A 22 -0.48 11.26 -4.76
CA ASP A 22 -1.31 10.61 -5.75
C ASP A 22 -1.00 9.11 -5.75
N HIS A 23 -2.06 8.33 -5.76
CA HIS A 23 -2.03 6.87 -5.75
C HIS A 23 -2.74 6.44 -7.03
N ASP A 24 -1.97 6.17 -8.08
CA ASP A 24 -2.42 5.99 -9.46
C ASP A 24 -2.40 4.52 -9.91
N LEU A 25 -2.11 3.58 -9.02
CA LEU A 25 -2.28 2.15 -9.27
C LEU A 25 -3.75 1.82 -9.57
N THR A 26 -4.03 1.49 -10.82
CA THR A 26 -5.38 1.12 -11.26
C THR A 26 -5.71 -0.33 -10.92
N GLU A 27 -6.98 -0.70 -11.06
CA GLU A 27 -7.42 -2.08 -10.85
C GLU A 27 -6.85 -3.01 -11.93
N GLU A 28 -6.75 -2.53 -13.18
CA GLU A 28 -6.19 -3.27 -14.31
C GLU A 28 -4.68 -3.53 -14.10
N GLN A 29 -3.95 -2.52 -13.64
CA GLN A 29 -2.53 -2.68 -13.30
C GLN A 29 -2.33 -3.64 -12.12
N TRP A 30 -3.23 -3.61 -11.14
CA TRP A 30 -3.19 -4.57 -10.04
C TRP A 30 -3.52 -6.00 -10.48
N ALA A 31 -4.45 -6.18 -11.42
CA ALA A 31 -4.71 -7.49 -12.02
C ALA A 31 -3.49 -7.98 -12.82
N ALA A 32 -2.86 -7.10 -13.61
CA ALA A 32 -1.65 -7.41 -14.37
C ALA A 32 -0.47 -7.81 -13.46
N LEU A 33 -0.31 -7.16 -12.30
CA LEU A 33 0.68 -7.56 -11.30
C LEU A 33 0.40 -8.96 -10.76
N GLN A 34 -0.83 -9.24 -10.34
CA GLN A 34 -1.20 -10.57 -9.83
C GLN A 34 -0.97 -11.68 -10.87
N GLU A 35 -1.29 -11.42 -12.14
CA GLU A 35 -1.05 -12.35 -13.25
C GLU A 35 0.45 -12.55 -13.50
N ALA A 36 1.23 -11.46 -13.54
CA ALA A 36 2.66 -11.51 -13.78
C ALA A 36 3.42 -12.28 -12.69
N TRP A 37 3.02 -12.13 -11.42
CA TRP A 37 3.63 -12.86 -10.31
C TRP A 37 3.11 -14.29 -10.18
N GLY A 38 1.85 -14.56 -10.53
CA GLY A 38 1.23 -15.88 -10.40
C GLY A 38 1.10 -16.37 -8.95
N GLY A 39 1.30 -15.50 -7.96
CA GLY A 39 1.35 -15.82 -6.54
C GLY A 39 1.93 -14.67 -5.72
N CYS A 40 2.07 -14.87 -4.41
CA CYS A 40 2.71 -13.90 -3.53
C CYS A 40 4.17 -13.67 -3.95
N ALA A 41 4.57 -12.41 -4.13
CA ALA A 41 5.93 -12.03 -4.54
C ALA A 41 7.04 -12.55 -3.62
N TYR A 42 6.72 -12.87 -2.36
CA TYR A 42 7.70 -13.33 -1.37
C TYR A 42 7.75 -14.85 -1.23
N CYS A 43 6.59 -15.51 -1.08
CA CYS A 43 6.53 -16.94 -0.77
C CYS A 43 5.92 -17.80 -1.88
N GLY A 44 5.42 -17.20 -2.96
CA GLY A 44 4.78 -17.90 -4.08
C GLY A 44 3.41 -18.50 -3.77
N ALA A 45 2.86 -18.29 -2.57
CA ALA A 45 1.52 -18.78 -2.24
C ALA A 45 0.48 -18.19 -3.22
N ALA A 46 -0.38 -19.04 -3.75
CA ALA A 46 -1.45 -18.68 -4.69
C ALA A 46 -2.82 -19.09 -4.13
N GLY A 47 -3.90 -18.58 -4.73
CA GLY A 47 -5.27 -18.91 -4.32
C GLY A 47 -5.75 -18.25 -3.02
N VAL A 48 -4.99 -17.28 -2.50
CA VAL A 48 -5.38 -16.45 -1.34
C VAL A 48 -5.55 -14.99 -1.78
N PRO A 49 -6.37 -14.19 -1.09
CA PRO A 49 -6.48 -12.77 -1.39
C PRO A 49 -5.11 -12.07 -1.27
N MET A 50 -4.65 -11.47 -2.37
CA MET A 50 -3.38 -10.75 -2.39
C MET A 50 -3.52 -9.36 -1.77
N GLN A 51 -2.50 -8.97 -1.01
CA GLN A 51 -2.38 -7.62 -0.46
C GLN A 51 -1.39 -6.83 -1.32
N LYS A 52 -1.67 -5.54 -1.49
CA LYS A 52 -0.75 -4.60 -2.14
C LYS A 52 0.36 -4.25 -1.17
N ASP A 53 1.56 -4.79 -1.36
CA ASP A 53 2.71 -4.43 -0.52
C ASP A 53 3.58 -3.37 -1.19
N THR A 54 3.98 -2.35 -0.44
CA THR A 54 4.80 -1.25 -0.99
C THR A 54 6.28 -1.50 -0.76
N VAL A 55 7.05 -1.59 -1.82
CA VAL A 55 8.51 -1.77 -1.76
C VAL A 55 9.18 -0.56 -1.09
N LEU A 56 8.91 0.66 -1.57
CA LEU A 56 9.25 1.89 -0.85
C LEU A 56 8.11 2.25 0.09
N ALA A 57 8.43 2.42 1.37
CA ALA A 57 7.45 2.83 2.37
C ALA A 57 6.87 4.21 2.07
N ILE A 58 5.55 4.37 2.29
CA ILE A 58 4.83 5.65 2.13
C ILE A 58 5.41 6.76 3.02
N SER A 59 5.97 6.40 4.19
CA SER A 59 6.66 7.34 5.08
C SER A 59 7.94 7.94 4.48
N ARG A 60 8.51 7.29 3.47
CA ARG A 60 9.76 7.65 2.77
C ARG A 60 9.51 8.10 1.32
N GLY A 61 8.26 8.33 0.93
CA GLY A 61 7.91 8.81 -0.41
C GLY A 61 7.33 7.76 -1.35
N GLY A 62 7.17 6.51 -0.88
CA GLY A 62 6.46 5.48 -1.63
C GLY A 62 5.00 5.81 -1.88
N ARG A 63 4.44 5.23 -2.94
CA ARG A 63 3.07 5.45 -3.42
C ARG A 63 2.46 4.11 -3.83
N TYR A 64 1.15 4.12 -4.12
CA TYR A 64 0.53 2.96 -4.76
C TYR A 64 0.58 3.23 -6.25
N THR A 65 1.65 2.72 -6.86
CA THR A 65 1.99 2.84 -8.28
C THR A 65 2.40 1.45 -8.76
N ILE A 66 2.31 1.18 -10.06
CA ILE A 66 2.65 -0.14 -10.64
C ILE A 66 4.10 -0.56 -10.37
N ASP A 67 5.02 0.39 -10.23
CA ASP A 67 6.45 0.19 -9.99
C ASP A 67 6.82 0.04 -8.51
N ASN A 68 5.91 0.36 -7.58
CA ASN A 68 6.18 0.34 -6.15
C ASN A 68 5.36 -0.70 -5.39
N VAL A 69 4.43 -1.39 -6.06
CA VAL A 69 3.58 -2.42 -5.46
C VAL A 69 3.93 -3.78 -6.03
N VAL A 70 4.02 -4.77 -5.13
CA VAL A 70 4.16 -6.20 -5.44
C VAL A 70 3.01 -7.00 -4.84
#